data_AF-E1RF50-F1
#
_entry.id   AF-E1RF50-F1
#
_cell.length_a   1.000
_cell.length_b   1.000
_cell.length_c   1.000
_cell.angle_alpha   90.00
_cell.angle_beta   90.00
_cell.angle_gamma   90.00
#
_symmetry.space_group_name_H-M   'P 1'
#
loop_
_entity.id
_entity.type
_entity.pdbx_description
1 polymer ?
#
loop_
_entity_poly.entity_id
_entity_poly.type
_entity_poly.pdbx_seq_one_letter_code
_entity_poly.pdbx_strand_id
1 'polypeptide(L)'
;MAEENISGLLKDTALGLGADFVGIVDSSCFDSPDYKGKNPRDVMPGVKSVIIIGVSVPKGAFSTLPLGRGEYTNTLMAGTATLRVISFQVAKFIEKSGYMATIAPSEGSEFGYWYADRKTLMADFSFKYAAYHAGLGNFGMNHLLITKEFGLKVRMMGILTDAPLEPDDKGELPFVNEACKDCMKCIDICPPKAITAEGVIHREKCADYMFNALGGLRCGMCIKVCPLDKF
;
A
#
# COMPACT_ATOMS: atom_id res chain seq x y z
N MET A 1 -29.82 -4.79 -20.03
CA MET A 1 -29.50 -3.41 -19.61
C MET A 1 -28.00 -3.37 -19.48
N ALA A 2 -27.30 -2.47 -20.18
CA ALA A 2 -25.86 -2.35 -19.99
C ALA A 2 -25.62 -2.00 -18.51
N GLU A 3 -24.84 -2.80 -17.80
CA GLU A 3 -24.39 -2.47 -16.45
C GLU A 3 -23.71 -1.10 -16.52
N GLU A 4 -24.30 -0.10 -15.87
CA GLU A 4 -23.74 1.24 -15.84
C GLU A 4 -22.40 1.16 -15.12
N ASN A 5 -21.31 1.47 -15.82
CA ASN A 5 -19.97 1.35 -15.26
C ASN A 5 -19.79 2.40 -14.15
N ILE A 6 -19.75 1.95 -12.89
CA ILE A 6 -19.67 2.82 -11.70
C ILE A 6 -18.25 3.31 -11.39
N SER A 7 -17.25 2.98 -12.21
CA SER A 7 -15.82 3.22 -11.90
C SER A 7 -15.48 4.69 -11.69
N GLY A 8 -16.00 5.57 -12.56
CA GLY A 8 -15.79 7.03 -12.44
C GLY A 8 -16.40 7.57 -11.14
N LEU A 9 -17.67 7.26 -10.89
CA LEU A 9 -18.38 7.70 -9.69
C LEU A 9 -17.76 7.16 -8.39
N LEU A 10 -17.22 5.93 -8.43
CA LEU A 10 -16.49 5.35 -7.30
C LEU A 10 -15.22 6.12 -6.99
N LYS A 11 -14.42 6.48 -8.01
CA LYS A 11 -13.21 7.29 -7.85
C LYS A 11 -13.56 8.67 -7.29
N ASP A 12 -14.56 9.33 -7.86
CA ASP A 12 -15.03 10.64 -7.39
C ASP A 12 -15.52 10.58 -5.94
N THR A 13 -16.23 9.51 -5.57
CA THR A 13 -16.68 9.27 -4.19
C THR A 13 -15.49 9.13 -3.24
N ALA A 14 -14.51 8.30 -3.58
CA ALA A 14 -13.32 8.10 -2.74
C ALA A 14 -12.49 9.38 -2.58
N LEU A 15 -12.28 10.13 -3.67
CA LEU A 15 -11.58 11.42 -3.65
C LEU A 15 -12.36 12.47 -2.84
N GLY A 16 -13.68 12.56 -3.03
CA GLY A 16 -14.55 13.46 -2.25
C GLY A 16 -14.59 13.16 -0.75
N LEU A 17 -14.28 11.92 -0.36
CA LEU A 17 -14.14 11.49 1.04
C LEU A 17 -12.74 11.76 1.63
N GLY A 18 -11.81 12.32 0.85
CA GLY A 18 -10.47 12.69 1.29
C GLY A 18 -9.37 11.67 0.97
N ALA A 19 -9.58 10.79 -0.01
CA ALA A 19 -8.47 10.06 -0.60
C ALA A 19 -7.61 11.00 -1.46
N ASP A 20 -6.30 10.80 -1.43
CA ASP A 20 -5.36 11.55 -2.28
C ASP A 20 -5.13 10.85 -3.63
N PHE A 21 -5.33 9.54 -3.68
CA PHE A 21 -5.29 8.78 -4.94
C PHE A 21 -6.13 7.52 -4.86
N VAL A 22 -6.60 7.08 -6.03
CA VAL A 22 -7.39 5.86 -6.22
C VAL A 22 -6.89 5.15 -7.47
N GLY A 23 -6.70 3.84 -7.38
CA GLY A 23 -6.36 2.99 -8.53
C GLY A 23 -7.23 1.74 -8.54
N ILE A 24 -7.62 1.29 -9.71
CA ILE A 24 -8.43 0.07 -9.91
C ILE A 24 -7.61 -0.90 -10.75
N VAL A 25 -7.56 -2.17 -10.36
CA VAL A 25 -6.99 -3.23 -11.20
C VAL A 25 -7.96 -4.38 -11.34
N ASP A 26 -7.86 -5.08 -12.46
CA ASP A 26 -8.45 -6.39 -12.59
C ASP A 26 -7.68 -7.40 -11.73
N SER A 27 -8.41 -8.31 -11.09
CA SER A 27 -7.86 -9.36 -10.22
C SER A 27 -6.86 -10.28 -10.95
N SER A 28 -6.93 -10.37 -12.27
CA SER A 28 -6.01 -11.17 -13.10
C SER A 28 -4.56 -10.69 -13.06
N CYS A 29 -4.27 -9.45 -12.63
CA CYS A 29 -2.88 -9.01 -12.49
C CYS A 29 -2.08 -9.86 -11.48
N PHE A 30 -2.76 -10.52 -10.54
CA PHE A 30 -2.21 -11.42 -9.53
C PHE A 30 -1.92 -12.85 -10.06
N ASP A 31 -2.31 -13.16 -11.29
CA ASP A 31 -2.12 -14.49 -11.90
C ASP A 31 -0.77 -14.62 -12.62
N SER A 32 0.02 -13.54 -12.64
CA SER A 32 1.38 -13.55 -13.20
C SER A 32 2.25 -14.61 -12.52
N PRO A 33 3.01 -15.43 -13.27
CA PRO A 33 3.92 -16.44 -12.70
C PRO A 33 5.05 -15.83 -11.87
N ASP A 34 5.36 -14.55 -12.10
CA ASP A 34 6.38 -13.80 -11.36
C ASP A 34 5.87 -13.27 -10.02
N TYR A 35 4.54 -13.23 -9.83
CA TYR A 35 3.94 -12.84 -8.58
C TYR A 35 4.09 -13.96 -7.54
N LYS A 36 4.80 -13.67 -6.45
CA LYS A 36 5.04 -14.62 -5.34
C LYS A 36 4.21 -14.31 -4.09
N GLY A 37 3.20 -13.44 -4.21
CA GLY A 37 2.30 -13.10 -3.11
C GLY A 37 1.09 -14.03 -3.02
N LYS A 38 0.24 -13.79 -2.03
CA LYS A 38 -1.08 -14.44 -1.92
C LYS A 38 -2.09 -13.77 -2.87
N ASN A 39 -3.10 -14.52 -3.32
CA ASN A 39 -4.05 -14.03 -4.31
C ASN A 39 -5.29 -13.45 -3.61
N PRO A 40 -5.83 -12.29 -4.04
CA PRO A 40 -7.05 -11.75 -3.44
C PRO A 40 -8.27 -12.70 -3.55
N ARG A 41 -8.26 -13.64 -4.51
CA ARG A 41 -9.30 -14.68 -4.64
C ARG A 41 -9.27 -15.70 -3.50
N ASP A 42 -8.17 -15.82 -2.76
CA ASP A 42 -8.11 -16.64 -1.55
C ASP A 42 -9.00 -16.06 -0.43
N VAL A 43 -9.25 -14.74 -0.45
CA VAL A 43 -10.13 -14.03 0.49
C VAL A 43 -11.55 -13.94 -0.03
N MET A 44 -11.71 -13.54 -1.29
CA MET A 44 -13.00 -13.36 -1.95
C MET A 44 -12.98 -14.09 -3.30
N PRO A 45 -13.43 -15.36 -3.38
CA PRO A 45 -13.30 -16.17 -4.60
C PRO A 45 -13.90 -15.54 -5.87
N GLY A 46 -14.95 -14.73 -5.72
CA GLY A 46 -15.62 -14.03 -6.82
C GLY A 46 -15.06 -12.63 -7.14
N VAL A 47 -13.92 -12.22 -6.56
CA VAL A 47 -13.35 -10.89 -6.82
C VAL A 47 -13.04 -10.72 -8.31
N LYS A 48 -13.50 -9.62 -8.89
CA LYS A 48 -13.19 -9.20 -10.25
C LYS A 48 -12.21 -8.03 -10.24
N SER A 49 -12.44 -7.05 -9.37
CA SER A 49 -11.63 -5.84 -9.27
C SER A 49 -11.06 -5.63 -7.88
N VAL A 50 -9.85 -5.09 -7.82
CA VAL A 50 -9.18 -4.64 -6.60
C VAL A 50 -8.98 -3.13 -6.69
N ILE A 51 -9.52 -2.40 -5.72
CA ILE A 51 -9.38 -0.94 -5.62
C ILE A 51 -8.32 -0.64 -4.58
N ILE A 52 -7.36 0.21 -4.91
CA ILE A 52 -6.38 0.78 -3.99
C ILE A 52 -6.74 2.23 -3.74
N ILE A 53 -6.94 2.57 -2.47
CA ILE A 53 -7.15 3.95 -2.02
C ILE A 53 -5.95 4.35 -1.16
N GLY A 54 -5.45 5.57 -1.32
CA GLY A 54 -4.36 6.06 -0.51
C GLY A 54 -4.49 7.50 -0.05
N VAL A 55 -3.75 7.80 1.01
CA VAL A 55 -3.59 9.13 1.60
C VAL A 55 -2.11 9.42 1.80
N SER A 56 -1.72 10.66 1.56
CA SER A 56 -0.43 11.22 1.83
C SER A 56 -0.22 11.43 3.33
N VAL A 57 1.02 11.30 3.78
CA VAL A 57 1.42 11.47 5.17
C VAL A 57 2.22 12.77 5.28
N PRO A 58 1.86 13.68 6.21
CA PRO A 58 2.57 14.94 6.38
C PRO A 58 4.08 14.76 6.57
N LYS A 59 4.88 15.55 5.84
CA LYS A 59 6.36 15.50 5.89
C LYS A 59 6.92 15.71 7.29
N GLY A 60 6.25 16.52 8.10
CA GLY A 60 6.63 16.81 9.48
C GLY A 60 6.76 15.54 10.33
N ALA A 61 5.97 14.50 10.02
CA ALA A 61 6.06 13.21 10.70
C ALA A 61 7.41 12.51 10.41
N PHE A 62 7.99 12.71 9.23
CA PHE A 62 9.26 12.09 8.85
C PHE A 62 10.47 12.96 9.21
N SER A 63 10.35 14.29 9.17
CA SER A 63 11.47 15.21 9.40
C SER A 63 12.02 15.11 10.83
N THR A 64 11.17 14.75 11.80
CA THR A 64 11.54 14.61 13.22
C THR A 64 12.17 13.27 13.58
N LEU A 65 12.09 12.26 12.70
CA LEU A 65 12.75 10.96 12.94
C LEU A 65 14.27 11.10 13.08
N PRO A 66 14.95 10.32 13.95
CA PRO A 66 14.40 9.26 14.77
C PRO A 66 13.80 9.73 16.11
N LEU A 67 13.96 11.00 16.49
CA LEU A 67 13.53 11.52 17.79
C LEU A 67 11.99 11.59 17.90
N GLY A 68 11.32 12.12 16.88
CA GLY A 68 9.84 12.23 16.83
C GLY A 68 9.12 10.95 16.40
N ARG A 69 9.58 9.78 16.88
CA ARG A 69 9.07 8.47 16.46
C ARG A 69 7.64 8.20 16.94
N GLY A 70 7.28 8.74 18.10
CA GLY A 70 5.91 8.66 18.63
C GLY A 70 4.94 9.41 17.72
N GLU A 71 5.27 10.65 17.38
CA GLU A 71 4.50 11.53 16.49
C GLU A 71 4.39 10.94 15.09
N TYR A 72 5.49 10.37 14.58
CA TYR A 72 5.51 9.65 13.31
C TYR A 72 4.50 8.49 13.33
N THR A 73 4.60 7.61 14.32
CA THR A 73 3.74 6.43 14.44
C THR A 73 2.27 6.83 14.58
N ASN A 74 1.98 7.82 15.42
CA ASN A 74 0.62 8.35 15.61
C ASN A 74 0.04 8.90 14.29
N THR A 75 0.84 9.60 13.50
CA THR A 75 0.41 10.14 12.19
C THR A 75 0.12 9.01 11.19
N LEU A 76 0.91 7.94 11.18
CA LEU A 76 0.62 6.76 10.35
C LEU A 76 -0.68 6.08 10.77
N MET A 77 -0.93 5.96 12.08
CA MET A 77 -2.18 5.39 12.61
C MET A 77 -3.39 6.25 12.23
N ALA A 78 -3.28 7.57 12.32
CA ALA A 78 -4.31 8.49 11.85
C ALA A 78 -4.59 8.29 10.35
N GLY A 79 -3.56 8.18 9.51
CA GLY A 79 -3.72 7.85 8.08
C GLY A 79 -4.41 6.51 7.84
N THR A 80 -4.06 5.48 8.60
CA THR A 80 -4.74 4.17 8.57
C THR A 80 -6.22 4.28 8.98
N ALA A 81 -6.54 5.05 10.02
CA ALA A 81 -7.92 5.28 10.47
C ALA A 81 -8.75 6.01 9.40
N THR A 82 -8.19 7.05 8.77
CA THR A 82 -8.82 7.75 7.65
C THR A 82 -9.12 6.80 6.49
N LEU A 83 -8.16 5.95 6.11
CA LEU A 83 -8.36 4.96 5.05
C LEU A 83 -9.46 3.94 5.39
N ARG A 84 -9.58 3.51 6.65
CA ARG A 84 -10.66 2.61 7.09
C ARG A 84 -12.02 3.27 6.91
N VAL A 85 -12.16 4.56 7.24
CA VAL A 85 -13.41 5.31 7.06
C VAL A 85 -13.76 5.47 5.59
N ILE A 86 -12.81 5.92 4.76
CA ILE A 86 -13.03 6.09 3.31
C ILE A 86 -13.42 4.74 2.68
N SER A 87 -12.64 3.69 2.95
CA SER A 87 -12.86 2.37 2.36
C SER A 87 -14.20 1.76 2.79
N PHE A 88 -14.63 1.99 4.03
CA PHE A 88 -15.95 1.57 4.49
C PHE A 88 -17.08 2.25 3.72
N GLN A 89 -16.99 3.57 3.47
CA GLN A 89 -18.01 4.28 2.69
C GLN A 89 -18.01 3.85 1.22
N VAL A 90 -16.83 3.63 0.64
CA VAL A 90 -16.71 3.12 -0.75
C VAL A 90 -17.28 1.71 -0.86
N ALA A 91 -17.01 0.81 0.09
CA ALA A 91 -17.60 -0.54 0.10
C ALA A 91 -19.14 -0.46 0.16
N LYS A 92 -19.71 0.41 1.01
CA LYS A 92 -21.16 0.65 1.06
C LYS A 92 -21.72 1.24 -0.23
N PHE A 93 -20.96 2.08 -0.93
CA PHE A 93 -21.36 2.60 -2.24
C PHE A 93 -21.44 1.45 -3.25
N ILE A 94 -20.44 0.58 -3.31
CA ILE A 94 -20.43 -0.60 -4.18
C ILE A 94 -21.62 -1.53 -3.89
N GLU A 95 -21.92 -1.77 -2.61
CA GLU A 95 -23.08 -2.59 -2.20
C GLU A 95 -24.42 -1.98 -2.60
N LYS A 96 -24.56 -0.64 -2.52
CA LYS A 96 -25.76 0.05 -3.01
C LYS A 96 -25.92 -0.07 -4.53
N SER A 97 -24.82 -0.24 -5.26
CA SER A 97 -24.83 -0.50 -6.70
C SER A 97 -25.10 -1.97 -7.07
N GLY A 98 -25.32 -2.85 -6.07
CA GLY A 98 -25.72 -4.24 -6.29
C GLY A 98 -24.56 -5.25 -6.33
N TYR A 99 -23.35 -4.85 -5.92
CA TYR A 99 -22.15 -5.68 -5.93
C TYR A 99 -21.66 -5.96 -4.51
N MET A 100 -20.89 -7.03 -4.32
CA MET A 100 -20.27 -7.34 -3.03
C MET A 100 -18.94 -6.59 -2.91
N ALA A 101 -18.62 -6.11 -1.70
CA ALA A 101 -17.34 -5.50 -1.40
C ALA A 101 -16.84 -5.88 -0.01
N THR A 102 -15.52 -6.03 0.14
CA THR A 102 -14.87 -6.19 1.44
C THR A 102 -13.57 -5.40 1.50
N ILE A 103 -13.22 -4.91 2.68
CA ILE A 103 -12.03 -4.10 2.92
C ILE A 103 -10.88 -4.97 3.41
N ALA A 104 -9.73 -4.85 2.76
CA ALA A 104 -8.53 -5.57 3.16
C ALA A 104 -7.76 -4.78 4.23
N PRO A 105 -7.30 -5.41 5.32
CA PRO A 105 -6.58 -4.72 6.38
C PRO A 105 -5.20 -4.24 5.91
N SER A 106 -4.91 -2.93 6.03
CA SER A 106 -3.60 -2.33 5.68
C SER A 106 -2.56 -2.46 6.78
N GLU A 107 -3.01 -2.61 8.03
CA GLU A 107 -2.18 -2.67 9.22
C GLU A 107 -2.96 -3.29 10.38
N GLY A 108 -2.25 -4.08 11.17
CA GLY A 108 -2.78 -4.67 12.40
C GLY A 108 -1.67 -4.98 13.39
N SER A 109 -0.58 -4.21 13.40
CA SER A 109 0.36 -4.26 14.53
C SER A 109 -0.28 -3.83 15.84
N GLU A 110 -1.31 -2.98 15.76
CA GLU A 110 -2.19 -2.62 16.86
C GLU A 110 -2.83 -3.88 17.49
N PHE A 111 -2.89 -4.97 16.72
CA PHE A 111 -3.53 -6.24 17.04
C PHE A 111 -2.63 -7.45 16.72
N GLY A 112 -1.30 -7.29 16.68
CA GLY A 112 -0.35 -8.41 16.55
C GLY A 112 -0.36 -9.20 15.24
N TYR A 113 -0.51 -8.54 14.08
CA TYR A 113 -0.45 -9.17 12.75
C TYR A 113 -1.45 -10.32 12.53
N TRP A 114 -2.65 -10.26 13.12
CA TRP A 114 -3.65 -11.33 12.98
C TRP A 114 -4.05 -11.65 11.52
N TYR A 115 -3.90 -10.69 10.62
CA TYR A 115 -4.23 -10.77 9.19
C TYR A 115 -3.03 -11.18 8.31
N ALA A 116 -1.87 -11.45 8.91
CA ALA A 116 -0.68 -11.86 8.19
C ALA A 116 -0.18 -13.21 8.71
N ASP A 117 0.42 -13.98 7.82
CA ASP A 117 1.14 -15.20 8.20
C ASP A 117 2.30 -14.81 9.12
N ARG A 118 2.32 -15.32 10.36
CA ARG A 118 3.33 -14.96 11.36
C ARG A 118 4.75 -15.43 11.02
N LYS A 119 4.90 -16.43 10.14
CA LYS A 119 6.19 -16.93 9.67
C LYS A 119 6.70 -16.12 8.50
N THR A 120 5.86 -15.87 7.50
CA THR A 120 6.27 -15.20 6.25
C THR A 120 6.06 -13.68 6.28
N LEU A 121 5.29 -13.18 7.24
CA LEU A 121 4.83 -11.79 7.37
C LEU A 121 4.05 -11.31 6.14
N MET A 122 3.44 -12.24 5.39
CA MET A 122 2.63 -11.96 4.22
C MET A 122 1.17 -11.75 4.60
N ALA A 123 0.62 -10.60 4.21
CA ALA A 123 -0.81 -10.34 4.20
C ALA A 123 -1.50 -11.12 3.06
N ASP A 124 -2.83 -11.04 3.01
CA ASP A 124 -3.66 -11.81 2.07
C ASP A 124 -3.46 -11.46 0.59
N PHE A 125 -2.96 -10.26 0.29
CA PHE A 125 -2.44 -9.88 -1.03
C PHE A 125 -1.57 -8.62 -0.91
N SER A 126 -0.89 -8.25 -2.01
CA SER A 126 0.01 -7.09 -2.03
C SER A 126 -0.67 -5.83 -2.59
N PHE A 127 -0.96 -4.87 -1.72
CA PHE A 127 -1.50 -3.56 -2.14
C PHE A 127 -0.55 -2.81 -3.06
N LYS A 128 0.77 -2.88 -2.78
CA LYS A 128 1.80 -2.24 -3.60
C LYS A 128 1.84 -2.81 -5.02
N TYR A 129 1.58 -4.11 -5.16
CA TYR A 129 1.58 -4.76 -6.47
C TYR A 129 0.35 -4.36 -7.28
N ALA A 130 -0.85 -4.34 -6.68
CA ALA A 130 -2.04 -3.76 -7.31
C ALA A 130 -1.83 -2.28 -7.67
N ALA A 131 -1.25 -1.49 -6.76
CA ALA A 131 -0.99 -0.08 -7.02
C ALA A 131 0.01 0.16 -8.16
N TYR A 132 1.03 -0.70 -8.31
CA TYR A 132 1.92 -0.70 -9.47
C TYR A 132 1.13 -0.95 -10.76
N HIS A 133 0.27 -1.99 -10.78
CA HIS A 133 -0.56 -2.32 -11.94
C HIS A 133 -1.63 -1.27 -12.28
N ALA A 134 -2.12 -0.54 -11.28
CA ALA A 134 -2.97 0.64 -11.48
C ALA A 134 -2.22 1.89 -11.94
N GLY A 135 -0.89 1.80 -12.14
CA GLY A 135 -0.08 2.92 -12.62
C GLY A 135 0.16 4.03 -11.60
N LEU A 136 -0.07 3.77 -10.30
CA LEU A 136 0.09 4.76 -9.23
C LEU A 136 1.56 5.06 -8.90
N GLY A 137 2.46 4.12 -9.19
CA GLY A 137 3.88 4.25 -8.87
C GLY A 137 4.69 3.01 -9.23
N ASN A 138 5.98 3.01 -8.92
CA ASN A 138 6.89 1.86 -9.09
C ASN A 138 7.66 1.55 -7.81
N PHE A 139 8.28 0.38 -7.74
CA PHE A 139 8.99 -0.05 -6.54
C PHE A 139 10.33 0.68 -6.37
N GLY A 140 10.62 1.13 -5.16
CA GLY A 140 11.97 1.50 -4.75
C GLY A 140 12.77 0.29 -4.28
N MET A 141 14.09 0.45 -4.13
CA MET A 141 14.96 -0.60 -3.56
C MET A 141 14.62 -0.95 -2.11
N ASN A 142 13.91 -0.07 -1.39
CA ASN A 142 13.36 -0.38 -0.07
C ASN A 142 12.05 -1.22 -0.12
N HIS A 143 11.69 -1.74 -1.30
CA HIS A 143 10.47 -2.49 -1.59
C HIS A 143 9.17 -1.72 -1.35
N LEU A 144 9.20 -0.41 -1.16
CA LEU A 144 7.99 0.42 -1.05
C LEU A 144 7.60 0.95 -2.43
N LEU A 145 6.33 1.26 -2.59
CA LEU A 145 5.85 1.93 -3.81
C LEU A 145 6.20 3.42 -3.71
N ILE A 146 6.82 3.94 -4.77
CA ILE A 146 7.08 5.36 -4.98
C ILE A 146 5.99 5.88 -5.90
N THR A 147 5.00 6.56 -5.32
CA THR A 147 3.89 7.14 -6.08
C THR A 147 4.38 8.33 -6.93
N LYS A 148 3.74 8.55 -8.08
CA LYS A 148 4.13 9.63 -9.01
C LYS A 148 4.08 11.01 -8.37
N GLU A 149 3.05 11.24 -7.57
CA GLU A 149 2.79 12.50 -6.89
C GLU A 149 3.46 12.49 -5.51
N PHE A 150 3.02 11.62 -4.60
CA PHE A 150 3.37 11.71 -3.17
C PHE A 150 4.65 10.97 -2.76
N GLY A 151 5.41 10.43 -3.72
CA GLY A 151 6.59 9.61 -3.44
C GLY A 151 6.24 8.43 -2.52
N LEU A 152 7.04 8.24 -1.47
CA LEU A 152 6.90 7.13 -0.52
C LEU A 152 6.07 7.49 0.71
N LYS A 153 5.73 8.77 0.89
CA LYS A 153 5.05 9.28 2.08
C LYS A 153 3.54 9.06 1.98
N VAL A 154 3.14 7.80 1.79
CA VAL A 154 1.73 7.42 1.62
C VAL A 154 1.35 6.24 2.50
N ARG A 155 0.07 6.17 2.82
CA ARG A 155 -0.60 4.96 3.32
C ARG A 155 -1.62 4.54 2.27
N MET A 156 -1.89 3.25 2.18
CA MET A 156 -2.86 2.70 1.23
C MET A 156 -3.65 1.55 1.84
N MET A 157 -4.86 1.33 1.33
CA MET A 157 -5.77 0.25 1.69
C MET A 157 -6.37 -0.36 0.43
N GLY A 158 -6.66 -1.66 0.49
CA GLY A 158 -7.30 -2.40 -0.61
C GLY A 158 -8.77 -2.66 -0.34
N ILE A 159 -9.59 -2.63 -1.39
CA ILE A 159 -10.99 -3.07 -1.38
C ILE A 159 -11.13 -4.13 -2.47
N LEU A 160 -11.71 -5.28 -2.12
CA LEU A 160 -12.02 -6.36 -3.04
C LEU A 160 -13.51 -6.27 -3.41
N THR A 161 -13.83 -6.45 -4.70
CA THR A 161 -15.23 -6.45 -5.16
C THR A 161 -15.45 -7.36 -6.37
N ASP A 162 -16.67 -7.87 -6.52
CA ASP A 162 -17.14 -8.58 -7.72
C ASP A 162 -17.74 -7.63 -8.78
N ALA A 163 -17.73 -6.32 -8.52
CA ALA A 163 -18.11 -5.29 -9.48
C ALA A 163 -17.16 -5.32 -10.69
N PRO A 164 -17.68 -5.29 -11.93
CA PRO A 164 -16.87 -5.23 -13.14
C PRO A 164 -16.39 -3.80 -13.40
N LEU A 165 -15.38 -3.37 -12.65
CA LEU A 165 -14.83 -2.01 -12.77
C LEU A 165 -13.84 -1.90 -13.93
N GLU A 166 -13.77 -0.72 -14.55
CA GLU A 166 -12.76 -0.36 -15.55
C GLU A 166 -11.38 -0.25 -14.86
N PRO A 167 -10.41 -1.11 -15.21
CA PRO A 167 -9.09 -1.08 -14.61
C PRO A 167 -8.25 0.10 -15.13
N ASP A 168 -7.41 0.64 -14.27
CA ASP A 168 -6.32 1.52 -14.65
C ASP A 168 -5.17 0.74 -15.28
N ASP A 169 -4.36 1.42 -16.10
CA ASP A 169 -3.20 0.84 -16.76
C ASP A 169 -1.90 1.51 -16.28
N LYS A 170 -0.93 0.67 -15.91
CA LYS A 170 0.43 1.11 -15.57
C LYS A 170 1.25 1.63 -16.74
N GLY A 171 0.82 1.37 -17.97
CA GLY A 171 1.57 1.60 -19.19
C GLY A 171 2.97 0.98 -19.12
N GLU A 172 3.96 1.78 -19.52
CA GLU A 172 5.37 1.41 -19.59
C GLU A 172 6.15 1.65 -18.27
N LEU A 173 5.45 1.78 -17.13
CA LEU A 173 6.13 1.97 -15.85
C LEU A 173 7.07 0.79 -15.53
N PRO A 174 8.38 1.04 -15.32
CA PRO A 174 9.30 -0.02 -14.93
C PRO A 174 8.96 -0.53 -13.54
N PHE A 175 9.19 -1.82 -13.29
CA PHE A 175 8.87 -2.43 -12.00
C PHE A 175 9.63 -1.77 -10.85
N VAL A 176 10.94 -1.56 -11.04
CA VAL A 176 11.80 -0.81 -10.10
C VAL A 176 12.10 0.56 -10.68
N ASN A 177 12.07 1.58 -9.83
CA ASN A 177 12.43 2.95 -10.22
C ASN A 177 13.91 3.02 -10.60
N GLU A 178 14.20 3.49 -11.81
CA GLU A 178 15.56 3.51 -12.35
C GLU A 178 16.52 4.38 -11.53
N ALA A 179 16.02 5.44 -10.90
CA ALA A 179 16.82 6.30 -10.04
C ALA A 179 17.29 5.60 -8.75
N CYS A 180 16.77 4.40 -8.45
CA CYS A 180 17.26 3.60 -7.34
C CYS A 180 18.56 2.83 -7.66
N LYS A 181 18.91 2.64 -8.95
CA LYS A 181 20.04 1.80 -9.39
C LYS A 181 21.37 2.16 -8.69
N ASP A 182 21.63 3.46 -8.51
CA ASP A 182 22.89 3.95 -7.92
C ASP A 182 22.71 4.67 -6.58
N CYS A 183 21.47 4.77 -6.07
CA CYS A 183 21.19 5.63 -4.92
C CYS A 183 21.56 4.99 -3.57
N MET A 184 21.10 3.77 -3.33
CA MET A 184 21.35 2.92 -2.14
C MET A 184 21.14 3.53 -0.73
N LYS A 185 20.76 4.81 -0.60
CA LYS A 185 20.56 5.51 0.69
C LYS A 185 19.66 4.77 1.68
N CYS A 186 18.61 4.11 1.17
CA CYS A 186 17.68 3.36 2.01
C CYS A 186 18.29 2.09 2.64
N ILE A 187 19.32 1.50 2.00
CA ILE A 187 20.10 0.38 2.50
C ILE A 187 21.05 0.90 3.58
N ASP A 188 21.80 1.97 3.28
CA ASP A 188 22.80 2.54 4.18
C ASP A 188 22.20 2.97 5.53
N ILE A 189 21.01 3.58 5.51
CA ILE A 189 20.35 4.06 6.72
C ILE A 189 19.64 2.96 7.51
N CYS A 190 19.45 1.77 6.93
CA CYS A 190 18.58 0.73 7.49
C CYS A 190 19.18 0.17 8.80
N PRO A 191 18.63 0.48 9.99
CA PRO A 191 19.26 0.08 11.25
C PRO A 191 19.44 -1.44 11.40
N PRO A 192 18.45 -2.29 11.03
CA PRO A 192 18.62 -3.74 11.12
C PRO A 192 19.29 -4.37 9.89
N LYS A 193 19.78 -3.57 8.93
CA LYS A 193 20.33 -4.05 7.65
C LYS A 193 19.38 -5.05 6.96
N ALA A 194 18.10 -4.69 6.92
CA ALA A 194 17.05 -5.54 6.37
C ALA A 194 16.97 -5.47 4.84
N ILE A 195 17.47 -4.40 4.22
CA ILE A 195 17.44 -4.21 2.76
C ILE A 195 18.84 -4.50 2.24
N THR A 196 18.93 -5.23 1.13
CA THR A 196 20.20 -5.67 0.51
C THR A 196 20.36 -5.07 -0.89
N ALA A 197 21.60 -4.98 -1.38
CA ALA A 197 21.89 -4.43 -2.71
C ALA A 197 21.39 -5.35 -3.83
N GLU A 198 21.21 -6.63 -3.52
CA GLU A 198 20.68 -7.68 -4.41
C GLU A 198 19.15 -7.59 -4.58
N GLY A 199 18.48 -6.60 -3.97
CA GLY A 199 17.04 -6.41 -4.09
C GLY A 199 16.22 -7.35 -3.21
N VAL A 200 16.80 -7.84 -2.11
CA VAL A 200 16.12 -8.66 -1.10
C VAL A 200 15.84 -7.83 0.15
N ILE A 201 14.63 -8.01 0.71
CA ILE A 201 14.25 -7.49 2.03
C ILE A 201 14.01 -8.63 3.02
N HIS A 202 14.82 -8.64 4.09
CA HIS A 202 14.67 -9.45 5.29
C HIS A 202 13.58 -8.86 6.18
N ARG A 203 12.32 -9.23 5.89
CA ARG A 203 11.13 -8.72 6.59
C ARG A 203 11.15 -9.02 8.08
N GLU A 204 11.70 -10.16 8.46
CA GLU A 204 11.90 -10.62 9.83
C GLU A 204 12.79 -9.65 10.62
N LYS A 205 13.90 -9.17 10.04
CA LYS A 205 14.78 -8.19 10.68
C LYS A 205 14.11 -6.83 10.84
N CYS A 206 13.32 -6.42 9.83
CA CYS A 206 12.56 -5.18 9.88
C CYS A 206 11.47 -5.23 10.97
N ALA A 207 10.72 -6.34 11.03
CA ALA A 207 9.70 -6.56 12.03
C ALA A 207 10.29 -6.65 13.44
N ASP A 208 11.33 -7.46 13.64
CA ASP A 208 12.03 -7.60 14.92
C ASP A 208 12.48 -6.24 15.46
N TYR A 209 13.09 -5.42 14.61
CA TYR A 209 13.46 -4.06 14.99
C TYR A 209 12.26 -3.21 15.43
N MET A 210 11.13 -3.26 14.70
CA MET A 210 9.92 -2.51 15.08
C MET A 210 9.30 -2.97 16.40
N PHE A 211 9.18 -4.26 16.64
CA PHE A 211 8.47 -4.75 17.82
C PHE A 211 9.35 -4.87 19.06
N ASN A 212 10.60 -5.29 18.90
CA ASN A 212 11.50 -5.54 20.03
C ASN A 212 12.38 -4.32 20.34
N ALA A 213 13.03 -3.74 19.34
CA ALA A 213 13.93 -2.59 19.58
C ALA A 213 13.18 -1.26 19.72
N LEU A 214 12.05 -1.09 19.04
CA LEU A 214 11.26 0.15 19.05
C LEU A 214 9.97 0.05 19.88
N GLY A 215 9.74 -1.06 20.58
CA GLY A 215 8.56 -1.23 21.46
C GLY A 215 7.23 -1.16 20.72
N GLY A 216 7.18 -1.62 19.46
CA GLY A 216 5.98 -1.58 18.60
C GLY A 216 5.84 -0.32 17.75
N LEU A 217 6.68 0.69 17.95
CA LEU A 217 6.68 1.92 17.16
C LEU A 217 7.25 1.70 15.75
N ARG A 218 6.87 2.58 14.82
CA ARG A 218 7.28 2.50 13.41
C ARG A 218 8.69 3.03 13.20
N CYS A 219 9.39 2.44 12.22
CA CYS A 219 10.76 2.84 11.89
C CYS A 219 10.83 4.03 10.94
N GLY A 220 10.46 3.84 9.67
CA GLY A 220 10.36 4.91 8.67
C GLY A 220 11.69 5.49 8.15
N MET A 221 12.86 5.05 8.62
CA MET A 221 14.16 5.64 8.22
C MET A 221 14.43 5.52 6.71
N CYS A 222 14.06 4.39 6.09
CA CYS A 222 14.20 4.18 4.64
C CYS A 222 13.27 5.07 3.80
N ILE A 223 12.18 5.57 4.37
CA ILE A 223 11.28 6.55 3.74
C ILE A 223 11.87 7.94 3.91
N LYS A 224 12.29 8.29 5.16
CA LYS A 224 12.87 9.59 5.50
C LYS A 224 14.03 9.99 4.58
N VAL A 225 14.93 9.06 4.28
CA VAL A 225 16.16 9.34 3.53
C VAL A 225 15.97 9.36 2.01
N CYS A 226 14.82 8.92 1.50
CA CYS A 226 14.64 8.71 0.08
C CYS A 226 14.58 10.05 -0.68
N PRO A 227 15.41 10.25 -1.73
CA PRO A 227 15.43 11.51 -2.48
C PRO A 227 14.34 11.58 -3.56
N LEU A 228 13.62 10.48 -3.82
CA LEU A 228 12.53 10.41 -4.79
C LEU A 228 11.18 10.84 -4.23
N ASP A 229 11.23 11.49 -3.08
CA ASP A 229 10.11 12.11 -2.42
C ASP A 229 9.87 13.51 -3.00
N LYS A 230 8.61 13.83 -3.34
CA LYS A 230 8.31 14.83 -4.36
C LYS A 230 7.64 16.16 -3.98
N PHE A 231 7.32 16.58 -2.78
CA PHE A 231 7.12 15.98 -1.46
C PHE A 231 8.12 16.60 -0.46
#